data_AF-A0A1H8WIN3-F1
#
_entry.id   AF-A0A1H8WIN3-F1
#
_cell.length_a   1.000
_cell.length_b   1.000
_cell.length_c   1.000
_cell.angle_alpha   90.00
_cell.angle_beta   90.00
_cell.angle_gamma   90.00
#
_symmetry.space_group_name_H-M   'P 1'
#
loop_
_entity.id
_entity.type
_entity.pdbx_description
1 polymer ?
#
loop_
_entity_poly.entity_id
_entity_poly.type
_entity_poly.pdbx_seq_one_letter_code
_entity_poly.pdbx_strand_id
1 'polypeptide(L)'
;MAKKGGGDNSAQIAAQARQDEQARQAKIRDGTARINSMFDGTPYAPIAAPAPQMSIGDAKAFVATGGAAGGPTPAAPAAPFDNGGFGGFTDDFYNGRRDAYLKYALPQLDQQAGEARKQLTFSLARSNLLDSSTRAEKEAEFQRTFDAARQGVHDNANAAANETRSNVESARADLIKMLTASGDTEGAVNSALSRAQSLSQPTPFSPLSSVFANFTSALGAQAAAERAQAYSGGVVKAPFNTGLFGSGSSVKVS
;
A
#
# COMPACT_ATOMS: atom_id res chain seq x y z
N MET A 1 66.90 -35.85 9.93
CA MET A 1 65.56 -35.74 10.56
C MET A 1 65.04 -34.33 10.34
N ALA A 2 64.05 -34.13 9.47
CA ALA A 2 63.39 -32.83 9.32
C ALA A 2 61.93 -33.00 8.88
N LYS A 3 61.03 -32.59 9.79
CA LYS A 3 59.60 -32.26 9.69
C LYS A 3 58.94 -32.41 8.31
N LYS A 4 58.05 -33.40 8.19
CA LYS A 4 56.96 -33.45 7.19
C LYS A 4 55.68 -33.85 7.94
N GLY A 5 54.88 -32.87 8.35
CA GLY A 5 53.68 -33.14 9.17
C GLY A 5 52.69 -31.97 9.29
N GLY A 6 52.75 -30.99 8.39
CA GLY A 6 51.89 -29.79 8.46
C GLY A 6 50.83 -29.67 7.37
N GLY A 7 50.84 -30.55 6.35
CA GLY A 7 49.99 -30.40 5.14
C GLY A 7 48.60 -31.03 5.25
N ASP A 8 48.46 -32.14 5.97
CA ASP A 8 47.21 -32.93 5.94
C ASP A 8 46.12 -32.30 6.82
N ASN A 9 46.51 -31.61 7.90
CA ASN A 9 45.57 -30.92 8.79
C ASN A 9 44.98 -29.67 8.15
N SER A 10 45.73 -28.94 7.31
CA SER A 10 45.22 -27.71 6.69
C SER A 10 44.18 -28.00 5.61
N ALA A 11 44.33 -29.10 4.85
CA ALA A 11 43.34 -29.55 3.87
C ALA A 11 42.02 -29.98 4.52
N GLN A 12 42.09 -30.68 5.67
CA GLN A 12 40.91 -31.10 6.43
C GLN A 12 40.18 -29.90 7.06
N ILE A 13 40.92 -28.96 7.67
CA ILE A 13 40.34 -27.72 8.21
C ILE A 13 39.65 -26.90 7.11
N ALA A 14 40.27 -26.78 5.93
CA ALA A 14 39.68 -26.08 4.80
C ALA A 14 38.46 -26.81 4.19
N ALA A 15 38.39 -28.14 4.27
CA ALA A 15 37.22 -28.91 3.85
C ALA A 15 36.06 -28.73 4.85
N GLN A 16 36.34 -28.77 6.15
CA GLN A 16 35.35 -28.56 7.19
C GLN A 16 34.78 -27.14 7.16
N ALA A 17 35.63 -26.12 7.02
CA ALA A 17 35.18 -24.73 6.88
C ALA A 17 34.24 -24.52 5.67
N ARG A 18 34.49 -25.24 4.55
CA ARG A 18 33.59 -25.21 3.38
C ARG A 18 32.26 -25.91 3.65
N GLN A 19 32.26 -27.02 4.37
CA GLN A 19 31.02 -27.72 4.75
C GLN A 19 30.17 -26.89 5.72
N ASP A 20 30.79 -26.28 6.72
CA ASP A 20 30.11 -25.41 7.69
C ASP A 20 29.49 -24.18 7.01
N GLU A 21 30.21 -23.56 6.06
CA GLU A 21 29.67 -22.44 5.28
C GLU A 21 28.54 -22.88 4.33
N GLN A 22 28.63 -24.05 3.70
CA GLN A 22 27.53 -24.61 2.90
C GLN A 22 26.28 -24.87 3.75
N ALA A 23 26.45 -25.42 4.96
CA ALA A 23 25.34 -25.64 5.89
C ALA A 23 24.71 -24.31 6.35
N ARG A 24 25.52 -23.27 6.59
CA ARG A 24 25.04 -21.92 6.90
C ARG A 24 24.21 -21.35 5.75
N GLN A 25 24.71 -21.45 4.52
CA GLN A 25 23.99 -20.98 3.33
C GLN A 25 22.68 -21.72 3.11
N ALA A 26 22.64 -23.03 3.37
CA ALA A 26 21.42 -23.82 3.29
C ALA A 26 20.35 -23.31 4.29
N LYS A 27 20.75 -23.03 5.54
CA LYS A 27 19.86 -22.46 6.57
C LYS A 27 19.34 -21.06 6.21
N ILE A 28 20.20 -20.20 5.66
CA ILE A 28 19.82 -18.86 5.20
C ILE A 28 18.82 -18.96 4.05
N ARG A 29 19.07 -19.84 3.08
CA ARG A 29 18.14 -20.07 1.97
C ARG A 29 16.80 -20.57 2.48
N ASP A 30 16.84 -21.52 3.42
CA ASP A 30 15.64 -22.09 4.04
C ASP A 30 14.81 -21.04 4.78
N GLY A 31 15.45 -20.23 5.62
CA GLY A 31 14.79 -19.14 6.32
C GLY A 31 14.22 -18.09 5.36
N THR A 32 14.92 -17.79 4.27
CA THR A 32 14.43 -16.86 3.25
C THR A 32 13.17 -17.40 2.57
N ALA A 33 13.14 -18.70 2.24
CA ALA A 33 11.94 -19.34 1.68
C ALA A 33 10.76 -19.35 2.66
N ARG A 34 11.00 -19.54 3.96
CA ARG A 34 9.96 -19.42 5.00
C ARG A 34 9.42 -18.01 5.15
N ILE A 35 10.30 -17.00 5.16
CA ILE A 35 9.87 -15.60 5.22
C ILE A 35 9.04 -15.27 3.98
N ASN A 36 9.49 -15.65 2.79
CA ASN A 36 8.74 -15.39 1.55
C ASN A 36 7.36 -16.05 1.56
N SER A 37 7.28 -17.33 1.90
CA SER A 37 5.99 -18.05 1.99
C SER A 37 5.01 -17.42 2.98
N MET A 38 5.48 -16.93 4.13
CA MET A 38 4.63 -16.20 5.10
C MET A 38 4.04 -14.91 4.53
N PHE A 39 4.83 -14.18 3.74
CA PHE A 39 4.39 -12.92 3.14
C PHE A 39 3.55 -13.14 1.88
N ASP A 40 3.85 -14.18 1.11
CA ASP A 40 3.15 -14.51 -0.15
C ASP A 40 1.87 -15.31 0.08
N GLY A 41 1.69 -15.88 1.28
CA GLY A 41 0.57 -16.77 1.60
C GLY A 41 0.66 -18.12 0.89
N THR A 42 1.85 -18.52 0.43
CA THR A 42 2.08 -19.78 -0.26
C THR A 42 2.54 -20.86 0.73
N PRO A 43 2.17 -22.14 0.53
CA PRO A 43 2.69 -23.22 1.35
C PRO A 43 4.22 -23.28 1.23
N TYR A 44 4.91 -23.32 2.37
CA TYR A 44 6.35 -23.47 2.39
C TYR A 44 6.76 -24.90 1.99
N ALA A 45 7.59 -25.02 0.96
CA ALA A 45 8.26 -26.27 0.61
C ALA A 45 9.71 -26.23 1.12
N PRO A 46 10.14 -27.13 2.02
CA PRO A 46 11.50 -27.16 2.51
C PRO A 46 12.47 -27.43 1.38
N ILE A 47 13.49 -26.58 1.26
CA ILE A 47 14.55 -26.75 0.27
C ILE A 47 15.51 -27.81 0.79
N ALA A 48 15.68 -28.89 0.05
CA ALA A 48 16.63 -29.95 0.41
C ALA A 48 18.03 -29.33 0.60
N ALA A 49 18.65 -29.60 1.75
CA ALA A 49 20.03 -29.23 1.98
C ALA A 49 20.91 -29.86 0.88
N PRO A 50 21.91 -29.13 0.34
CA PRO A 50 22.82 -29.72 -0.61
C PRO A 50 23.45 -30.97 0.04
N ALA A 51 23.35 -32.11 -0.64
CA ALA A 51 23.96 -33.34 -0.14
C ALA A 51 25.44 -33.06 0.18
N PRO A 52 25.96 -33.56 1.31
CA PRO A 52 27.36 -33.36 1.65
C PRO A 52 28.20 -33.83 0.45
N GLN A 53 28.96 -32.91 -0.16
CA GLN A 53 29.87 -33.26 -1.23
C GLN A 53 30.98 -34.10 -0.60
N MET A 54 30.77 -35.41 -0.57
CA MET A 54 31.80 -36.35 -0.15
C MET A 54 33.00 -36.16 -1.06
N SER A 55 34.11 -35.73 -0.47
CA SER A 55 35.39 -35.60 -1.16
C SER A 55 35.76 -36.97 -1.71
N ILE A 56 35.86 -37.08 -3.04
CA ILE A 56 36.26 -38.29 -3.79
C ILE A 56 37.77 -38.50 -3.59
N GLY A 57 38.21 -38.71 -2.36
CA GLY A 57 39.61 -38.87 -1.98
C GLY A 57 39.92 -40.17 -1.25
N ASP A 58 38.97 -40.73 -0.50
CA ASP A 58 39.19 -41.88 0.38
C ASP A 58 38.40 -43.11 -0.05
N ALA A 59 38.50 -43.47 -1.33
CA ALA A 59 37.87 -44.67 -1.89
C ALA A 59 38.63 -45.97 -1.54
N LYS A 60 39.03 -46.17 -0.27
CA LYS A 60 39.56 -47.45 0.24
C LYS A 60 39.31 -47.62 1.74
N ALA A 61 38.05 -47.72 2.15
CA ALA A 61 37.59 -48.61 3.23
C ALA A 61 36.14 -48.28 3.62
N PHE A 62 35.16 -48.81 2.88
CA PHE A 62 33.86 -49.10 3.50
C PHE A 62 33.20 -50.29 2.79
N VAL A 63 33.49 -51.48 3.31
CA VAL A 63 32.69 -52.68 3.12
C VAL A 63 31.74 -52.77 4.32
N ALA A 64 30.50 -53.18 4.06
CA ALA A 64 29.39 -53.45 4.98
C ALA A 64 28.71 -52.18 5.54
N THR A 65 27.38 -52.01 5.55
CA THR A 65 26.29 -52.98 5.50
C THR A 65 25.00 -52.19 5.22
N GLY A 66 24.04 -52.79 4.51
CA GLY A 66 22.74 -52.18 4.26
C GLY A 66 22.00 -51.81 5.55
N GLY A 67 21.35 -50.64 5.53
CA GLY A 67 20.57 -50.14 6.66
C GLY A 67 19.91 -48.81 6.30
N ALA A 68 18.84 -48.88 5.51
CA ALA A 68 17.90 -47.78 5.36
C ALA A 68 17.02 -47.73 6.63
N ALA A 69 17.16 -46.68 7.43
CA ALA A 69 16.16 -46.13 8.36
C ALA A 69 16.78 -44.84 8.92
N GLY A 70 16.35 -43.65 8.50
CA GLY A 70 15.06 -43.11 8.94
C GLY A 70 15.14 -42.61 10.39
N GLY A 71 16.20 -41.88 10.76
CA GLY A 71 16.20 -41.10 12.00
C GLY A 71 15.16 -39.99 11.88
N PRO A 72 14.35 -39.69 12.91
CA PRO A 72 13.40 -38.60 12.84
C PRO A 72 14.18 -37.31 12.61
N THR A 73 14.05 -36.73 11.42
CA THR A 73 14.28 -35.31 11.26
C THR A 73 13.42 -34.62 12.33
N PRO A 74 13.97 -33.70 13.14
CA PRO A 74 13.11 -32.92 14.02
C PRO A 74 12.06 -32.29 13.12
N ALA A 75 10.80 -32.69 13.33
CA ALA A 75 9.67 -32.17 12.60
C ALA A 75 9.77 -30.66 12.73
N ALA A 76 9.97 -29.97 11.60
CA ALA A 76 9.90 -28.53 11.58
C ALA A 76 8.59 -28.15 12.28
N PRO A 77 8.63 -27.22 13.26
CA PRO A 77 7.40 -26.78 13.89
C PRO A 77 6.44 -26.36 12.78
N ALA A 78 5.25 -26.95 12.76
CA ALA A 78 4.22 -26.62 11.79
C ALA A 78 4.12 -25.09 11.72
N ALA A 79 4.25 -24.53 10.52
CA ALA A 79 4.19 -23.10 10.34
C ALA A 79 2.86 -22.59 10.92
N PRO A 80 2.84 -21.51 11.71
CA PRO A 80 1.65 -21.05 12.43
C PRO A 80 0.51 -20.49 11.54
N PHE A 81 0.51 -20.80 10.24
CA PHE A 81 -0.48 -20.32 9.26
C PHE A 81 -1.21 -21.43 8.51
N ASP A 82 -0.96 -22.71 8.79
CA ASP A 82 -1.60 -23.84 8.09
C ASP A 82 -3.11 -24.04 8.43
N ASN A 83 -3.71 -23.14 9.22
CA ASN A 83 -5.12 -23.21 9.62
C ASN A 83 -5.87 -21.88 9.29
N GLY A 84 -6.04 -21.59 8.00
CA GLY A 84 -7.15 -20.76 7.47
C GLY A 84 -7.27 -19.28 7.91
N GLY A 85 -6.24 -18.67 8.51
CA GLY A 85 -6.36 -17.35 9.16
C GLY A 85 -5.68 -16.15 8.50
N PHE A 86 -4.74 -16.34 7.57
CA PHE A 86 -4.07 -15.23 6.88
C PHE A 86 -3.54 -15.73 5.53
N GLY A 87 -4.17 -15.28 4.44
CA GLY A 87 -3.86 -15.74 3.08
C GLY A 87 -2.64 -15.07 2.43
N GLY A 88 -1.78 -14.40 3.21
CA GLY A 88 -0.66 -13.61 2.70
C GLY A 88 -1.05 -12.21 2.20
N PHE A 89 -0.05 -11.46 1.79
CA PHE A 89 -0.18 -10.14 1.16
C PHE A 89 -0.37 -10.29 -0.35
N THR A 90 -1.43 -10.96 -0.75
CA THR A 90 -1.78 -11.19 -2.16
C THR A 90 -2.40 -9.95 -2.80
N ASP A 91 -2.60 -10.00 -4.13
CA ASP A 91 -3.32 -8.94 -4.84
C ASP A 91 -4.71 -8.68 -4.27
N ASP A 92 -5.40 -9.72 -3.77
CA ASP A 92 -6.71 -9.58 -3.12
C ASP A 92 -6.64 -8.77 -1.82
N PHE A 93 -5.57 -8.90 -1.04
CA PHE A 93 -5.35 -8.07 0.15
C PHE A 93 -5.21 -6.59 -0.22
N TYR A 94 -4.40 -6.29 -1.24
CA TYR A 94 -4.20 -4.90 -1.70
C TYR A 94 -5.46 -4.32 -2.36
N ASN A 95 -6.18 -5.13 -3.14
CA ASN A 95 -7.49 -4.77 -3.70
C ASN A 95 -8.51 -4.50 -2.59
N GLY A 96 -8.54 -5.33 -1.54
CA GLY A 96 -9.39 -5.14 -0.37
C GLY A 96 -9.11 -3.81 0.34
N ARG A 97 -7.83 -3.40 0.47
CA ARG A 97 -7.48 -2.07 1.01
C ARG A 97 -7.96 -0.93 0.13
N ARG A 98 -7.74 -1.02 -1.18
CA ARG A 98 -8.23 -0.02 -2.15
C ARG A 98 -9.75 0.12 -2.04
N ASP A 99 -10.46 -0.99 -2.05
CA ASP A 99 -11.93 -1.02 -2.03
C ASP A 99 -12.47 -0.51 -0.69
N ALA A 100 -11.79 -0.79 0.43
CA ALA A 100 -12.12 -0.24 1.73
C ALA A 100 -11.97 1.30 1.75
N TYR A 101 -10.92 1.84 1.15
CA TYR A 101 -10.75 3.29 0.99
C TYR A 101 -11.88 3.90 0.16
N LEU A 102 -12.23 3.28 -0.97
CA LEU A 102 -13.33 3.76 -1.83
C LEU A 102 -14.67 3.75 -1.09
N LYS A 103 -14.98 2.67 -0.35
CA LYS A 103 -16.20 2.57 0.47
C LYS A 103 -16.27 3.62 1.57
N TYR A 104 -15.12 4.08 2.07
CA TYR A 104 -15.04 5.14 3.07
C TYR A 104 -15.15 6.54 2.46
N ALA A 105 -14.43 6.80 1.36
CA ALA A 105 -14.25 8.12 0.78
C ALA A 105 -15.38 8.54 -0.18
N LEU A 106 -15.89 7.64 -1.03
CA LEU A 106 -16.92 7.99 -2.02
C LEU A 106 -18.21 8.53 -1.38
N PRO A 107 -18.76 7.94 -0.30
CA PRO A 107 -19.95 8.49 0.35
C PRO A 107 -19.74 9.90 0.91
N GLN A 108 -18.54 10.18 1.43
CA GLN A 108 -18.20 11.53 1.92
C GLN A 108 -18.11 12.53 0.76
N LEU A 109 -17.52 12.11 -0.36
CA LEU A 109 -17.46 12.94 -1.56
C LEU A 109 -18.87 13.27 -2.07
N ASP A 110 -19.75 12.26 -2.16
CA ASP A 110 -21.13 12.43 -2.61
C ASP A 110 -21.94 13.34 -1.68
N GLN A 111 -21.73 13.23 -0.36
CA GLN A 111 -22.34 14.13 0.63
C GLN A 111 -21.89 15.57 0.43
N GLN A 112 -20.57 15.81 0.34
CA GLN A 112 -20.02 17.16 0.10
C GLN A 112 -20.50 17.74 -1.23
N ALA A 113 -20.58 16.91 -2.28
CA ALA A 113 -21.10 17.31 -3.58
C ALA A 113 -22.59 17.69 -3.51
N GLY A 114 -23.40 16.91 -2.78
CA GLY A 114 -24.81 17.22 -2.56
C GLY A 114 -25.03 18.55 -1.84
N GLU A 115 -24.20 18.86 -0.84
CA GLU A 115 -24.22 20.15 -0.14
C GLU A 115 -23.80 21.30 -1.05
N ALA A 116 -22.71 21.14 -1.80
CA ALA A 116 -22.23 22.14 -2.73
C ALA A 116 -23.25 22.44 -3.85
N ARG A 117 -23.91 21.42 -4.40
CA ARG A 117 -24.98 21.59 -5.40
C ARG A 117 -26.18 22.35 -4.83
N LYS A 118 -26.58 22.07 -3.58
CA LYS A 118 -27.64 22.83 -2.88
C LYS A 118 -27.24 24.29 -2.73
N GLN A 119 -26.01 24.57 -2.31
CA GLN A 119 -25.50 25.94 -2.17
C GLN A 119 -25.44 26.67 -3.51
N LEU A 120 -25.00 26.01 -4.58
CA LEU A 120 -25.05 26.54 -5.93
C LEU A 120 -26.49 26.91 -6.33
N THR A 121 -27.43 26.00 -6.11
CA THR A 121 -28.85 26.24 -6.43
C THR A 121 -29.40 27.42 -5.63
N PHE A 122 -29.11 27.52 -4.33
CA PHE A 122 -29.55 28.67 -3.52
C PHE A 122 -28.91 29.98 -3.95
N SER A 123 -27.63 29.95 -4.35
CA SER A 123 -26.93 31.10 -4.91
C SER A 123 -27.60 31.58 -6.19
N LEU A 124 -27.86 30.66 -7.13
CA LEU A 124 -28.53 30.93 -8.40
C LEU A 124 -29.99 31.39 -8.23
N ALA A 125 -30.71 30.80 -7.27
CA ALA A 125 -32.08 31.19 -6.93
C ALA A 125 -32.15 32.60 -6.37
N ARG A 126 -31.26 32.90 -5.41
CA ARG A 126 -31.14 34.25 -4.84
C ARG A 126 -30.75 35.27 -5.90
N SER A 127 -30.05 34.82 -6.94
CA SER A 127 -29.65 35.67 -8.05
C SER A 127 -30.62 35.74 -9.21
N ASN A 128 -31.77 35.06 -9.13
CA ASN A 128 -32.72 34.96 -10.25
C ASN A 128 -32.06 34.45 -11.54
N LEU A 129 -30.96 33.70 -11.43
CA LEU A 129 -30.20 33.11 -12.54
C LEU A 129 -30.58 31.64 -12.78
N LEU A 130 -31.64 31.13 -12.14
CA LEU A 130 -32.08 29.74 -12.28
C LEU A 130 -32.45 29.37 -13.72
N ASP A 131 -33.07 30.28 -14.47
CA ASP A 131 -33.48 30.04 -15.86
C ASP A 131 -32.47 30.57 -16.89
N SER A 132 -31.29 31.00 -16.44
CA SER A 132 -30.23 31.55 -17.30
C SER A 132 -29.28 30.47 -17.84
N SER A 133 -28.63 30.76 -18.96
CA SER A 133 -27.46 29.99 -19.44
C SER A 133 -26.35 29.91 -18.37
N THR A 134 -26.29 30.89 -17.46
CA THR A 134 -25.37 30.90 -16.32
C THR A 134 -25.57 29.69 -15.39
N ARG A 135 -26.81 29.19 -15.21
CA ARG A 135 -27.04 27.95 -14.45
C ARG A 135 -26.39 26.76 -15.13
N ALA A 136 -26.58 26.62 -16.45
CA ALA A 136 -26.05 25.51 -17.22
C ALA A 136 -24.51 25.49 -17.18
N GLU A 137 -23.88 26.67 -17.31
CA GLU A 137 -22.43 26.82 -17.21
C GLU A 137 -21.90 26.42 -15.83
N LYS A 138 -22.56 26.88 -14.75
CA LYS A 138 -22.11 26.60 -13.38
C LYS A 138 -22.36 25.16 -12.96
N GLU A 139 -23.46 24.53 -13.39
CA GLU A 139 -23.67 23.10 -13.16
C GLU A 139 -22.65 22.27 -13.95
N ALA A 140 -22.31 22.66 -15.18
CA ALA A 140 -21.27 21.97 -15.95
C ALA A 140 -19.88 22.12 -15.30
N GLU A 141 -19.54 23.30 -14.78
CA GLU A 141 -18.32 23.52 -14.00
C GLU A 141 -18.29 22.63 -12.75
N PHE A 142 -19.37 22.64 -11.96
CA PHE A 142 -19.52 21.78 -10.79
C PHE A 142 -19.36 20.29 -11.13
N GLN A 143 -20.01 19.82 -12.19
CA GLN A 143 -19.95 18.43 -12.62
C GLN A 143 -18.50 18.03 -12.98
N ARG A 144 -17.77 18.88 -13.70
CA ARG A 144 -16.34 18.63 -13.98
C ARG A 144 -15.51 18.53 -12.70
N THR A 145 -15.75 19.41 -11.73
CA THR A 145 -15.06 19.36 -10.43
C THR A 145 -15.40 18.08 -9.67
N PHE A 146 -16.66 17.66 -9.67
CA PHE A 146 -17.08 16.42 -9.02
C PHE A 146 -16.46 15.19 -9.68
N ASP A 147 -16.45 15.12 -11.01
CA ASP A 147 -15.85 14.01 -11.75
C ASP A 147 -14.34 13.94 -11.50
N ALA A 148 -13.65 15.09 -11.50
CA ALA A 148 -12.23 15.17 -11.17
C ALA A 148 -11.95 14.75 -9.71
N ALA A 149 -12.78 15.18 -8.76
CA ALA A 149 -12.66 14.79 -7.37
C ALA A 149 -12.86 13.28 -7.19
N ARG A 150 -13.84 12.69 -7.88
CA ARG A 150 -14.08 11.24 -7.88
C ARG A 150 -12.89 10.47 -8.42
N GLN A 151 -12.31 10.92 -9.53
CA GLN A 151 -11.08 10.33 -10.07
C GLN A 151 -9.93 10.44 -9.05
N GLY A 152 -9.76 11.60 -8.42
CA GLY A 152 -8.75 11.79 -7.38
C GLY A 152 -8.93 10.85 -6.18
N VAL A 153 -10.17 10.52 -5.79
CA VAL A 153 -10.44 9.48 -4.77
C VAL A 153 -9.96 8.10 -5.23
N HIS A 154 -10.17 7.74 -6.49
CA HIS A 154 -9.65 6.49 -7.06
C HIS A 154 -8.12 6.46 -7.10
N ASP A 155 -7.49 7.56 -7.49
CA ASP A 155 -6.03 7.66 -7.55
C ASP A 155 -5.42 7.54 -6.13
N ASN A 156 -6.01 8.19 -5.13
CA ASN A 156 -5.61 8.06 -3.73
C ASN A 156 -5.80 6.62 -3.21
N ALA A 157 -6.87 5.93 -3.60
CA ALA A 157 -7.09 4.54 -3.24
C ALA A 157 -5.97 3.63 -3.79
N ASN A 158 -5.56 3.86 -5.04
CA ASN A 158 -4.45 3.12 -5.66
C ASN A 158 -3.11 3.46 -4.98
N ALA A 159 -2.88 4.72 -4.62
CA ALA A 159 -1.70 5.15 -3.90
C ALA A 159 -1.59 4.45 -2.53
N ALA A 160 -2.68 4.38 -1.76
CA ALA A 160 -2.72 3.69 -0.47
C ALA A 160 -2.43 2.18 -0.59
N ALA A 161 -2.93 1.53 -1.65
CA ALA A 161 -2.62 0.13 -1.93
C ALA A 161 -1.13 -0.07 -2.26
N ASN A 162 -0.56 0.80 -3.10
CA ASN A 162 0.86 0.74 -3.48
C ASN A 162 1.79 1.05 -2.29
N GLU A 163 1.44 2.01 -1.44
CA GLU A 163 2.18 2.30 -0.20
C GLU A 163 2.18 1.09 0.72
N THR A 164 1.03 0.43 0.88
CA THR A 164 0.95 -0.81 1.64
C THR A 164 1.89 -1.87 1.07
N ARG A 165 1.87 -2.07 -0.25
CA ARG A 165 2.75 -3.02 -0.92
C ARG A 165 4.22 -2.68 -0.67
N SER A 166 4.60 -1.41 -0.79
CA SER A 166 5.96 -0.96 -0.48
C SER A 166 6.34 -1.28 0.97
N ASN A 167 5.46 -1.02 1.94
CA ASN A 167 5.73 -1.27 3.35
C ASN A 167 5.90 -2.77 3.66
N VAL A 168 5.10 -3.62 3.01
CA VAL A 168 5.22 -5.08 3.11
C VAL A 168 6.56 -5.55 2.54
N GLU A 169 6.94 -5.06 1.37
CA GLU A 169 8.21 -5.45 0.73
C GLU A 169 9.44 -4.91 1.46
N SER A 170 9.39 -3.69 2.00
CA SER A 170 10.45 -3.17 2.88
C SER A 170 10.62 -4.04 4.12
N ALA A 171 9.52 -4.42 4.77
CA ALA A 171 9.57 -5.29 5.95
C ALA A 171 10.16 -6.67 5.62
N ARG A 172 9.78 -7.26 4.48
CA ARG A 172 10.35 -8.53 3.98
C ARG A 172 11.85 -8.40 3.76
N ALA A 173 12.30 -7.35 3.06
CA ALA A 173 13.71 -7.12 2.77
C ALA A 173 14.55 -6.94 4.05
N ASP A 174 14.04 -6.22 5.05
CA ASP A 174 14.70 -6.03 6.34
C ASP A 174 14.88 -7.35 7.09
N LEU A 175 13.86 -8.22 7.08
CA LEU A 175 13.92 -9.56 7.70
C LEU A 175 14.94 -10.47 7.01
N ILE A 176 14.97 -10.46 5.68
CA ILE A 176 15.97 -11.23 4.90
C ILE A 176 17.39 -10.69 5.18
N LYS A 177 17.55 -9.37 5.30
CA LYS A 177 18.84 -8.76 5.65
C LYS A 177 19.29 -9.16 7.06
N MET A 178 18.38 -9.17 8.04
CA MET A 178 18.68 -9.65 9.40
C MET A 178 19.03 -11.15 9.41
N LEU A 179 18.32 -11.98 8.63
CA LEU A 179 18.60 -13.40 8.50
C LEU A 179 19.99 -13.67 7.88
N THR A 180 20.31 -12.98 6.78
CA THR A 180 21.61 -13.16 6.10
C THR A 180 22.79 -12.71 6.97
N ALA A 181 22.60 -11.67 7.79
CA ALA A 181 23.60 -11.17 8.72
C ALA A 181 23.78 -12.07 9.96
N SER A 182 22.69 -12.50 10.60
CA SER A 182 22.73 -13.28 11.85
C SER A 182 22.89 -14.78 11.63
N GLY A 183 22.38 -15.31 10.50
CA GLY A 183 22.22 -16.75 10.28
C GLY A 183 21.17 -17.41 11.19
N ASP A 184 20.42 -16.65 12.00
CA ASP A 184 19.38 -17.16 12.89
C ASP A 184 18.04 -17.27 12.16
N THR A 185 17.75 -18.47 11.65
CA THR A 185 16.51 -18.77 10.95
C THR A 185 15.29 -18.69 11.85
N GLU A 186 15.36 -19.19 13.09
CA GLU A 186 14.20 -19.25 13.98
C GLU A 186 13.80 -17.86 14.48
N GLY A 187 14.78 -17.05 14.92
CA GLY A 187 14.55 -15.67 15.35
C GLY A 187 14.00 -14.78 14.22
N ALA A 188 14.52 -14.94 13.00
CA ALA A 188 14.04 -14.19 11.84
C ALA A 188 12.59 -14.56 11.47
N VAL A 189 12.23 -15.85 11.52
CA VAL A 189 10.86 -16.33 11.26
C VAL A 189 9.86 -15.83 12.32
N ASN A 190 10.24 -15.83 13.60
CA ASN A 190 9.37 -15.28 14.66
C ASN A 190 9.16 -13.77 14.53
N SER A 191 10.21 -13.05 14.10
CA SER A 191 10.11 -11.62 13.80
C SER A 191 9.22 -11.36 12.57
N ALA A 192 9.32 -12.21 11.55
CA ALA A 192 8.49 -12.17 10.36
C ALA A 192 7.00 -12.35 10.68
N LEU A 193 6.67 -13.32 11.53
CA LEU A 193 5.31 -13.56 12.04
C LEU A 193 4.73 -12.29 12.71
N SER A 194 5.46 -11.71 13.65
CA SER A 194 5.02 -10.51 14.37
C SER A 194 4.83 -9.32 13.42
N ARG A 195 5.74 -9.16 12.46
CA ARG A 195 5.68 -8.08 11.46
C ARG A 195 4.51 -8.27 10.51
N ALA A 196 4.29 -9.48 10.00
CA ALA A 196 3.16 -9.82 9.15
C ALA A 196 1.82 -9.57 9.87
N GLN A 197 1.70 -9.97 11.14
CA GLN A 197 0.51 -9.69 11.95
C GLN A 197 0.23 -8.19 12.13
N SER A 198 1.27 -7.36 12.30
CA SER A 198 1.09 -5.91 12.40
C SER A 198 0.67 -5.27 11.07
N LEU A 199 1.23 -5.75 9.95
CA LEU A 199 0.99 -5.22 8.61
C LEU A 199 -0.38 -5.65 8.06
N SER A 200 -0.89 -6.80 8.51
CA SER A 200 -2.21 -7.29 8.12
C SER A 200 -3.36 -6.52 8.79
N GLN A 201 -3.09 -5.76 9.86
CA GLN A 201 -4.13 -4.98 10.52
C GLN A 201 -4.64 -3.82 9.63
N PRO A 202 -5.95 -3.53 9.65
CA PRO A 202 -6.52 -2.39 8.96
C PRO A 202 -5.95 -1.06 9.51
N THR A 203 -5.35 -0.24 8.66
CA THR A 203 -4.95 1.13 9.00
C THR A 203 -6.16 2.08 8.88
N PRO A 204 -6.39 3.00 9.84
CA PRO A 204 -7.48 3.97 9.75
C PRO A 204 -7.26 4.93 8.57
N PHE A 205 -8.32 5.25 7.85
CA PHE A 205 -8.27 6.19 6.72
C PHE A 205 -8.40 7.64 7.18
N SER A 206 -7.66 8.55 6.54
CA SER A 206 -7.82 9.98 6.76
C SER A 206 -9.08 10.51 6.05
N PRO A 207 -9.88 11.40 6.66
CA PRO A 207 -11.06 11.98 6.03
C PRO A 207 -10.70 12.81 4.79
N LEU A 208 -11.63 12.87 3.83
CA LEU A 208 -11.45 13.72 2.64
C LEU A 208 -11.43 15.20 3.06
N SER A 209 -10.41 15.94 2.61
CA SER A 209 -10.42 17.41 2.75
C SER A 209 -11.59 17.98 1.96
N SER A 210 -12.08 19.16 2.36
CA SER A 210 -13.26 19.78 1.74
C SER A 210 -12.98 20.20 0.28
N VAL A 211 -13.25 19.29 -0.66
CA VAL A 211 -12.91 19.47 -2.09
C VAL A 211 -13.68 20.62 -2.72
N PHE A 212 -14.93 20.83 -2.29
CA PHE A 212 -15.83 21.85 -2.83
C PHE A 212 -15.75 23.19 -2.11
N ALA A 213 -14.93 23.32 -1.06
CA ALA A 213 -14.85 24.57 -0.29
C ALA A 213 -14.42 25.77 -1.15
N ASN A 214 -13.53 25.54 -2.12
CA ASN A 214 -13.11 26.59 -3.06
C ASN A 214 -14.22 26.99 -4.02
N PHE A 215 -15.01 26.03 -4.51
CA PHE A 215 -16.14 26.29 -5.40
C PHE A 215 -17.22 27.11 -4.69
N THR A 216 -17.60 26.71 -3.48
CA THR A 216 -18.63 27.41 -2.69
C THR A 216 -18.14 28.78 -2.20
N SER A 217 -16.85 28.92 -1.87
CA SER A 217 -16.26 30.22 -1.51
C SER A 217 -16.25 31.19 -2.69
N ALA A 218 -15.95 30.72 -3.90
CA ALA A 218 -15.99 31.53 -5.11
C ALA A 218 -17.40 32.09 -5.40
N LEU A 219 -18.44 31.26 -5.21
CA LEU A 219 -19.84 31.70 -5.33
C LEU A 219 -20.21 32.78 -4.31
N GLY A 220 -19.80 32.60 -3.04
CA GLY A 220 -20.02 33.57 -1.98
C GLY A 220 -19.32 34.91 -2.23
N ALA A 221 -18.07 34.87 -2.67
CA ALA A 221 -17.29 36.05 -3.00
C ALA A 221 -17.89 36.81 -4.19
N GLN A 222 -18.36 36.11 -5.22
CA GLN A 222 -19.01 36.73 -6.38
C GLN A 222 -20.34 37.41 -5.99
N ALA A 223 -21.21 36.73 -5.24
CA ALA A 223 -22.45 37.32 -4.77
C ALA A 223 -22.21 38.54 -3.87
N ALA A 224 -21.17 38.53 -3.03
CA ALA A 224 -20.78 39.66 -2.20
C ALA A 224 -20.23 40.84 -3.02
N ALA A 225 -19.39 40.58 -4.03
CA ALA A 225 -18.83 41.60 -4.91
C ALA A 225 -19.90 42.30 -5.75
N GLU A 226 -20.86 41.54 -6.29
CA GLU A 226 -21.96 42.11 -7.07
C GLU A 226 -22.92 42.91 -6.16
N ARG A 227 -23.15 42.44 -4.92
CA ARG A 227 -23.95 43.16 -3.92
C ARG A 227 -23.27 44.46 -3.48
N ALA A 228 -21.96 44.44 -3.28
CA ALA A 228 -21.18 45.64 -2.98
C ALA A 228 -21.19 46.64 -4.15
N GLN A 229 -21.13 46.16 -5.39
CA GLN A 229 -21.30 47.00 -6.58
C GLN A 229 -22.67 47.68 -6.63
N ALA A 230 -23.74 46.95 -6.25
CA ALA A 230 -25.10 47.49 -6.21
C ALA A 230 -25.29 48.54 -5.12
N TYR A 231 -24.87 48.25 -3.88
CA TYR A 231 -25.03 49.16 -2.76
C TYR A 231 -24.09 50.37 -2.84
N SER A 232 -22.95 50.24 -3.52
CA SER A 232 -22.04 51.37 -3.75
C SER A 232 -22.45 52.25 -4.95
N GLY A 233 -23.56 51.95 -5.62
CA GLY A 233 -23.99 52.70 -6.81
C GLY A 233 -22.97 52.63 -7.97
N GLY A 234 -22.17 51.56 -8.03
CA GLY A 234 -21.13 51.37 -9.06
C GLY A 234 -19.74 51.93 -8.72
N VAL A 235 -19.50 52.43 -7.50
CA VAL A 235 -18.17 52.90 -7.06
C VAL A 235 -17.19 51.74 -6.88
N VAL A 236 -17.68 50.56 -6.46
CA VAL A 236 -16.89 49.31 -6.43
C VAL A 236 -17.30 48.45 -7.64
N LYS A 237 -16.36 48.11 -8.52
CA LYS A 237 -16.62 47.37 -9.76
C LYS A 237 -16.30 45.89 -9.56
N ALA A 238 -17.28 45.00 -9.70
CA ALA A 238 -17.02 43.57 -9.70
C ALA A 238 -16.22 43.19 -10.97
N PRO A 239 -15.28 42.23 -10.87
CA PRO A 239 -14.47 41.80 -12.02
C PRO A 239 -15.31 41.19 -13.14
N PHE A 240 -16.49 40.66 -12.82
CA PHE A 240 -17.51 40.22 -13.77
C PHE A 240 -18.87 40.75 -13.31
N ASN A 241 -19.69 41.28 -14.23
CA ASN A 241 -21.02 41.79 -13.95
C ASN A 241 -22.05 40.84 -14.55
N THR A 242 -22.75 40.10 -13.70
CA THR A 242 -23.80 39.14 -14.12
C THR A 242 -25.19 39.77 -14.24
N GLY A 243 -25.32 41.08 -14.03
CA GLY A 243 -26.62 41.77 -14.02
C GLY A 243 -27.47 41.52 -12.78
N LEU A 244 -26.96 40.72 -11.82
CA LEU A 244 -27.65 40.30 -10.61
C LEU A 244 -28.22 41.47 -9.76
N PHE A 245 -27.46 42.55 -9.60
CA PHE A 245 -27.89 43.67 -8.76
C PHE A 245 -27.77 45.04 -9.46
N GLY A 246 -27.67 45.04 -10.78
CA GLY A 246 -27.74 46.28 -11.54
C GLY A 246 -29.15 46.86 -11.43
N SER A 247 -29.26 48.17 -11.16
CA SER A 247 -30.53 48.90 -11.24
C SER A 247 -31.19 48.62 -12.59
N GLY A 248 -32.26 47.83 -12.59
CA GLY A 248 -32.89 47.33 -13.81
C GLY A 248 -33.35 48.47 -14.71
N SER A 249 -33.05 48.37 -16.00
CA SER A 249 -33.94 48.93 -17.02
C SER A 249 -35.26 48.19 -16.88
N SER A 250 -36.23 48.82 -16.22
CA SER A 250 -37.61 48.37 -16.16
C SER A 250 -38.10 48.04 -17.57
N VAL A 251 -38.47 46.78 -17.82
CA VAL A 251 -39.25 46.41 -19.00
C VAL A 251 -40.57 47.15 -18.90
N LYS A 252 -40.73 48.24 -19.67
CA LYS A 252 -42.04 48.87 -19.84
C LYS A 252 -42.85 47.97 -20.77
N VAL A 253 -43.86 47.33 -20.21
CA VAL A 253 -44.94 46.74 -21.00
C VAL A 253 -45.71 47.92 -21.57
N SER A 254 -45.59 48.13 -22.89
CA SER A 254 -46.39 49.08 -23.67
C SER A 254 -47.66 48.41 -24.18
#